data_AF-A0A956NVE4-F1
#
_entry.id   AF-A0A956NVE4-F1
#
_cell.length_a   1.000
_cell.length_b   1.000
_cell.length_c   1.000
_cell.angle_alpha   90.00
_cell.angle_beta   90.00
_cell.angle_gamma   90.00
#
_symmetry.space_group_name_H-M   'P 1'
#
loop_
_entity.id
_entity.type
_entity.pdbx_description
1 polymer ?
#
loop_
_entity_poly.entity_id
_entity_poly.type
_entity_poly.pdbx_seq_one_letter_code
_entity_poly.pdbx_strand_id
1 'polypeptide(L)'
;MRNFINDFKKFAFRGNVLDLAVGVVIGAAFTSIVSSLVEDIIMPLVGMLTGGHDISALSINIGTAKLAYGSFLQAILNFLIIALAVFIFIKLINRAATKFKKEEEIEKPKIEIPAAEQYLKDIRDLLTKETPPIDLP
;
A
#
# COMPACT_ATOMS: atom_id res chain seq x y z
N MET A 1 11.54 -27.12 25.45
CA MET A 1 10.46 -26.56 24.59
C MET A 1 9.67 -25.42 25.24
N ARG A 2 9.35 -25.45 26.55
CA ARG A 2 8.55 -24.38 27.19
C ARG A 2 9.21 -22.98 27.14
N ASN A 3 10.55 -22.93 27.19
CA ASN A 3 11.30 -21.68 27.10
C ASN A 3 11.23 -21.04 25.71
N PHE A 4 11.32 -21.85 24.63
CA PHE A 4 11.20 -21.35 23.26
C PHE A 4 9.83 -20.70 22.97
N ILE A 5 8.74 -21.28 23.46
CA ILE A 5 7.39 -20.70 23.27
C ILE A 5 7.27 -19.37 24.02
N ASN A 6 7.84 -19.25 25.22
CA ASN A 6 7.85 -17.99 25.97
C ASN A 6 8.76 -16.92 25.33
N ASP A 7 9.90 -17.32 24.78
CA ASP A 7 10.83 -16.42 24.10
C ASP A 7 10.27 -15.98 22.73
N PHE A 8 9.62 -16.88 22.00
CA PHE A 8 8.88 -16.57 20.78
C PHE A 8 7.70 -15.66 21.07
N LYS A 9 6.96 -15.90 22.16
CA LYS A 9 5.89 -15.01 22.62
C LYS A 9 6.45 -13.60 22.86
N LYS A 10 7.52 -13.46 23.66
CA LYS A 10 8.17 -12.16 23.91
C LYS A 10 8.69 -11.51 22.62
N PHE A 11 9.17 -12.29 21.66
CA PHE A 11 9.58 -11.79 20.35
C PHE A 11 8.41 -11.26 19.52
N ALA A 12 7.35 -12.06 19.38
CA ALA A 12 6.16 -11.74 18.58
C ALA A 12 5.35 -10.57 19.14
N PHE A 13 5.34 -10.41 20.47
CA PHE A 13 4.68 -9.29 21.15
C PHE A 13 5.52 -8.01 21.20
N ARG A 14 6.68 -7.95 20.53
CA ARG A 14 7.31 -6.65 20.24
C ARG A 14 6.43 -5.92 19.23
N GLY A 15 5.82 -4.79 19.62
CA GLY A 15 4.85 -4.05 18.80
C GLY A 15 5.28 -3.83 17.35
N ASN A 16 6.55 -3.46 17.14
CA ASN A 16 7.13 -3.27 15.80
C ASN A 16 7.08 -4.52 14.88
N VAL A 17 7.02 -5.74 15.44
CA VAL A 17 6.93 -7.00 14.66
C VAL A 17 5.48 -7.32 14.32
N LEU A 18 4.56 -7.08 15.27
CA LEU A 18 3.13 -7.34 15.07
C LEU A 18 2.55 -6.39 14.02
N ASP A 19 2.85 -5.10 14.12
CA ASP A 19 2.37 -4.09 13.16
C ASP A 19 2.93 -4.33 11.75
N LEU A 20 4.21 -4.73 11.68
CA LEU A 20 4.83 -5.15 10.43
C LEU A 20 4.14 -6.38 9.84
N ALA A 21 3.86 -7.40 10.66
CA ALA A 21 3.19 -8.62 10.20
C ALA A 21 1.78 -8.34 9.67
N VAL A 22 1.01 -7.51 10.39
CA VAL A 22 -0.33 -7.08 9.94
C VAL A 22 -0.24 -6.31 8.63
N GLY A 23 0.69 -5.36 8.52
CA GLY A 23 0.92 -4.60 7.29
C GLY A 23 1.27 -5.48 6.09
N VAL A 24 2.14 -6.49 6.26
CA VAL A 24 2.51 -7.44 5.19
C VAL A 24 1.31 -8.31 4.78
N VAL A 25 0.52 -8.82 5.73
CA VAL A 25 -0.64 -9.66 5.43
C VAL A 25 -1.73 -8.87 4.70
N ILE A 26 -2.04 -7.66 5.19
CA ILE A 26 -3.02 -6.78 4.54
C ILE A 26 -2.52 -6.38 3.15
N GLY A 27 -1.24 -6.05 3.01
CA GLY A 27 -0.61 -5.72 1.74
C GLY A 27 -0.74 -6.86 0.72
N ALA A 28 -0.44 -8.09 1.12
CA ALA A 28 -0.56 -9.27 0.26
C ALA A 28 -2.01 -9.55 -0.18
N ALA A 29 -2.96 -9.43 0.76
CA ALA A 29 -4.38 -9.59 0.46
C ALA A 29 -4.88 -8.50 -0.50
N PHE A 30 -4.48 -7.24 -0.27
CA PHE A 30 -4.83 -6.12 -1.13
C PHE A 30 -4.26 -6.28 -2.55
N THR A 31 -2.99 -6.66 -2.68
CA THR A 31 -2.37 -6.96 -3.98
C THR A 31 -3.15 -8.06 -4.70
N SER A 32 -3.59 -9.11 -4.00
CA SER A 32 -4.37 -10.20 -4.60
C SER A 32 -5.72 -9.73 -5.16
N ILE A 33 -6.43 -8.84 -4.45
CA ILE A 33 -7.71 -8.26 -4.93
C ILE A 33 -7.48 -7.42 -6.19
N VAL A 34 -6.43 -6.61 -6.20
CA VAL A 34 -6.07 -5.78 -7.36
C VAL A 34 -5.68 -6.66 -8.54
N SER A 35 -4.85 -7.68 -8.33
CA SER A 35 -4.45 -8.61 -9.38
C SER A 35 -5.65 -9.32 -9.98
N SER A 36 -6.59 -9.81 -9.17
CA SER A 36 -7.83 -10.44 -9.68
C SER A 36 -8.68 -9.47 -10.50
N LEU A 37 -8.85 -8.22 -10.05
CA LEU A 37 -9.56 -7.21 -10.86
C LEU A 37 -8.90 -7.02 -12.24
N VAL A 38 -7.57 -7.06 -12.30
CA VAL A 38 -6.86 -6.85 -13.56
C VAL A 38 -6.89 -8.09 -14.43
N GLU A 39 -6.52 -9.25 -13.88
CA GLU A 39 -6.38 -10.51 -14.60
C GLU A 39 -7.74 -11.10 -15.00
N ASP A 40 -8.75 -11.02 -14.13
CA ASP A 40 -10.04 -11.67 -14.34
C ASP A 40 -11.10 -10.76 -14.98
N ILE A 41 -10.95 -9.43 -14.85
CA ILE A 41 -11.94 -8.47 -15.39
C ILE A 41 -11.34 -7.60 -16.48
N ILE A 42 -10.25 -6.88 -16.21
CA ILE A 42 -9.70 -5.93 -17.18
C ILE A 42 -9.06 -6.64 -18.39
N MET A 43 -8.25 -7.66 -18.17
CA MET A 43 -7.54 -8.37 -19.23
C MET A 43 -8.48 -9.07 -20.23
N PRO A 44 -9.56 -9.77 -19.82
CA PRO A 44 -10.54 -10.30 -20.75
C PRO A 44 -11.25 -9.20 -21.55
N LEU A 45 -11.59 -8.07 -20.93
CA LEU A 45 -12.18 -6.93 -21.64
C LEU A 45 -11.22 -6.33 -22.66
N VAL A 46 -9.96 -6.13 -22.29
CA VAL A 46 -8.91 -5.66 -23.20
C VAL A 46 -8.68 -6.66 -24.34
N GLY A 47 -8.63 -7.95 -24.03
CA GLY A 47 -8.49 -9.03 -25.00
C GLY A 47 -9.64 -9.07 -26.00
N MET A 48 -10.88 -8.85 -25.56
CA MET A 48 -12.03 -8.72 -26.48
C MET A 48 -11.90 -7.51 -27.41
N LEU A 49 -11.34 -6.39 -26.93
CA LEU A 49 -11.15 -5.17 -27.73
C LEU A 49 -9.96 -5.26 -28.69
N THR A 50 -8.90 -5.99 -28.33
CA THR A 50 -7.69 -6.19 -29.16
C THR A 50 -7.78 -7.44 -30.05
N GLY A 51 -8.91 -8.15 -30.02
CA GLY A 51 -9.14 -9.36 -30.83
C GLY A 51 -8.31 -10.58 -30.39
N GLY A 52 -7.92 -10.64 -29.11
CA GLY A 52 -7.16 -11.74 -28.53
C GLY A 52 -5.66 -11.72 -28.87
N HIS A 53 -5.12 -10.59 -29.31
CA HIS A 53 -3.70 -10.48 -29.64
C HIS A 53 -2.83 -10.58 -28.38
N ASP A 54 -2.17 -11.71 -28.22
CA ASP A 54 -1.18 -11.94 -27.19
C ASP A 54 0.20 -11.43 -27.66
N ILE A 55 0.59 -10.27 -27.14
CA ILE A 55 1.88 -9.61 -27.44
C ILE A 55 3.04 -10.45 -26.88
N SER A 56 2.79 -11.36 -25.93
CA SER A 56 3.81 -12.20 -25.33
C SER A 56 4.49 -13.17 -26.29
N ALA A 57 3.81 -13.53 -27.40
CA ALA A 57 4.32 -14.48 -28.40
C ALA A 57 5.41 -13.89 -29.32
N LEU A 58 5.59 -12.56 -29.31
CA LEU A 58 6.61 -11.89 -30.10
C LEU A 58 8.01 -12.29 -29.62
N SER A 59 8.75 -12.95 -30.51
CA SER A 59 10.13 -13.34 -30.26
C SER A 59 10.94 -13.23 -31.54
N ILE A 60 12.21 -12.83 -31.39
CA ILE A 60 13.19 -12.82 -32.48
C ILE A 60 14.23 -13.89 -32.15
N ASN A 61 14.50 -14.76 -33.12
CA ASN A 61 15.59 -15.73 -33.00
C ASN A 61 16.87 -15.07 -33.54
N ILE A 62 17.90 -15.00 -32.69
CA ILE A 62 19.24 -14.53 -33.05
C ILE A 62 20.16 -15.74 -32.96
N GLY A 63 20.43 -16.37 -34.11
CA GLY A 63 21.20 -17.62 -34.16
C GLY A 63 20.48 -18.75 -33.41
N THR A 64 21.12 -19.30 -32.37
CA THR A 64 20.55 -20.35 -31.51
C THR A 64 19.77 -19.80 -30.30
N ALA A 65 19.81 -18.49 -30.06
CA ALA A 65 19.16 -17.85 -28.92
C ALA A 65 17.79 -17.28 -29.32
N LYS A 66 16.75 -17.57 -28.52
CA LYS A 66 15.40 -17.02 -28.68
C LYS A 66 15.24 -15.82 -27.74
N LEU A 67 15.13 -14.62 -28.30
CA LEU A 67 14.87 -13.39 -27.55
C LEU A 67 13.37 -13.10 -27.56
N ALA A 68 12.69 -13.47 -26.47
CA ALA A 68 11.24 -13.28 -26.29
C ALA A 68 10.93 -11.89 -25.69
N TYR A 69 11.11 -10.83 -26.47
CA TYR A 69 10.81 -9.46 -26.03
C TYR A 69 9.30 -9.20 -25.83
N GLY A 70 8.44 -10.02 -26.44
CA GLY A 70 7.00 -9.95 -26.27
C GLY A 70 6.58 -10.10 -24.82
N SER A 71 7.15 -11.06 -24.09
CA SER A 71 6.81 -11.29 -22.67
C SER A 71 7.20 -10.11 -21.78
N PHE A 72 8.32 -9.45 -22.09
CA PHE A 72 8.74 -8.25 -21.39
C PHE A 72 7.80 -7.07 -21.66
N LEU A 73 7.41 -6.86 -22.92
CA LEU A 73 6.46 -5.79 -23.27
C LEU A 73 5.07 -6.03 -22.66
N GLN A 74 4.64 -7.30 -22.61
CA GLN A 74 3.42 -7.71 -21.92
C GLN A 74 3.49 -7.41 -20.42
N ALA A 75 4.63 -7.67 -19.77
CA ALA A 75 4.82 -7.36 -18.35
C ALA A 75 4.74 -5.86 -18.07
N ILE A 76 5.29 -5.02 -18.95
CA ILE A 76 5.17 -3.55 -18.85
C ILE A 76 3.71 -3.11 -18.99
N LEU A 77 2.97 -3.66 -19.96
CA LEU A 77 1.55 -3.36 -20.14
C LEU A 77 0.72 -3.78 -18.93
N ASN A 78 0.93 -5.00 -18.42
CA ASN A 78 0.26 -5.49 -17.22
C ASN A 78 0.54 -4.58 -16.02
N PHE A 79 1.79 -4.18 -15.81
CA PHE A 79 2.15 -3.24 -14.74
C PHE A 79 1.40 -1.91 -14.87
N LEU A 80 1.30 -1.34 -16.07
CA LEU A 80 0.62 -0.09 -16.31
C LEU A 80 -0.90 -0.21 -16.06
N ILE A 81 -1.52 -1.31 -16.47
CA ILE A 81 -2.93 -1.61 -16.22
C ILE A 81 -3.18 -1.79 -14.72
N ILE A 82 -2.34 -2.54 -14.01
CA ILE A 82 -2.43 -2.71 -12.56
C ILE A 82 -2.32 -1.37 -11.84
N ALA A 83 -1.32 -0.56 -12.19
CA ALA A 83 -1.14 0.76 -11.60
C ALA A 83 -2.38 1.66 -11.82
N LEU A 84 -2.95 1.63 -13.03
CA LEU A 84 -4.18 2.37 -13.35
C LEU A 84 -5.39 1.84 -12.56
N ALA A 85 -5.54 0.52 -12.44
CA ALA A 85 -6.62 -0.11 -11.69
C ALA A 85 -6.55 0.25 -10.19
N VAL A 86 -5.37 0.17 -9.57
CA VAL A 86 -5.11 0.61 -8.19
C VAL A 86 -5.48 2.09 -8.03
N PHE A 87 -5.04 2.93 -8.96
CA PHE A 87 -5.34 4.36 -8.92
C PHE A 87 -6.85 4.64 -8.96
N ILE A 88 -7.59 4.00 -9.86
CA ILE A 88 -9.05 4.12 -9.96
C ILE A 88 -9.71 3.61 -8.68
N PHE A 89 -9.27 2.47 -8.15
CA PHE A 89 -9.81 1.87 -6.94
C PHE A 89 -9.62 2.78 -5.71
N ILE A 90 -8.41 3.31 -5.51
CA ILE A 90 -8.12 4.27 -4.45
C ILE A 90 -8.96 5.54 -4.63
N LYS A 91 -9.11 6.04 -5.86
CA LYS A 91 -9.94 7.21 -6.16
C LYS A 91 -11.43 6.93 -5.87
N LEU A 92 -11.91 5.72 -6.14
CA LEU A 92 -13.29 5.31 -5.85
C LEU A 92 -13.53 5.26 -4.34
N ILE A 93 -12.62 4.65 -3.58
CA ILE A 93 -12.68 4.63 -2.12
C ILE A 93 -12.61 6.05 -1.57
N ASN A 94 -11.69 6.90 -2.02
CA ASN A 94 -11.58 8.28 -1.56
C ASN A 94 -12.83 9.11 -1.90
N ARG A 95 -13.47 8.84 -3.04
CA ARG A 95 -14.72 9.50 -3.45
C ARG A 95 -15.94 8.98 -2.67
N ALA A 96 -15.98 7.70 -2.33
CA ALA A 96 -17.00 7.12 -1.49
C ALA A 96 -16.83 7.58 -0.04
N ALA A 97 -15.61 7.51 0.49
CA ALA A 97 -15.26 7.99 1.82
C ALA A 97 -15.60 9.46 2.00
N THR A 98 -15.39 10.33 1.00
CA THR A 98 -15.83 11.75 1.08
C THR A 98 -17.35 11.93 1.05
N LYS A 99 -18.11 10.99 0.46
CA LYS A 99 -19.58 10.96 0.56
C LYS A 99 -20.09 10.45 1.91
N PHE A 100 -19.38 9.51 2.55
CA PHE A 100 -19.72 8.98 3.87
C PHE A 100 -19.11 9.79 5.04
N LYS A 101 -18.17 10.71 4.76
CA LYS A 101 -17.53 11.61 5.73
C LYS A 101 -18.44 12.67 6.35
N LYS A 102 -19.74 12.64 6.08
CA LYS A 102 -20.71 13.48 6.78
C LYS A 102 -21.28 12.82 8.04
N GLU A 103 -21.12 11.50 8.24
CA GLU A 103 -21.74 10.81 9.38
C GLU A 103 -20.80 9.95 10.22
N GLU A 104 -19.65 9.50 9.71
CA GLU A 104 -18.69 8.79 10.55
C GLU A 104 -17.32 9.41 10.35
N GLU A 105 -16.90 10.11 11.40
CA GLU A 105 -15.51 10.15 11.82
C GLU A 105 -15.01 8.71 11.77
N ILE A 106 -14.45 8.31 10.63
CA ILE A 106 -13.45 7.26 10.58
C ILE A 106 -12.56 7.64 11.75
N GLU A 107 -12.61 6.88 12.84
CA GLU A 107 -11.55 6.86 13.83
C GLU A 107 -10.31 6.63 12.97
N LYS A 108 -9.69 7.73 12.55
CA LYS A 108 -8.33 7.71 12.05
C LYS A 108 -7.65 6.88 13.10
N PRO A 109 -6.98 5.76 12.75
CA PRO A 109 -6.13 5.10 13.73
C PRO A 109 -5.36 6.25 14.33
N LYS A 110 -5.60 6.51 15.63
CA LYS A 110 -5.02 7.65 16.31
C LYS A 110 -3.56 7.37 16.11
N ILE A 111 -2.94 8.08 15.16
CA ILE A 111 -1.51 7.97 14.93
C ILE A 111 -1.03 8.33 16.31
N GLU A 112 -0.61 7.33 17.08
CA GLU A 112 -0.15 7.52 18.43
C GLU A 112 1.01 8.45 18.21
N ILE A 113 0.76 9.74 18.44
CA ILE A 113 1.77 10.77 18.40
C ILE A 113 2.86 10.16 19.26
N PRO A 114 4.04 9.85 18.70
CA PRO A 114 5.08 9.18 19.46
C PRO A 114 5.19 9.92 20.78
N ALA A 115 5.20 9.21 21.92
CA ALA A 115 5.07 9.86 23.22
C ALA A 115 6.00 11.09 23.36
N ALA A 116 7.17 11.03 22.72
CA ALA A 116 8.08 12.15 22.49
C ALA A 116 7.44 13.42 21.89
N GLU A 117 6.71 13.34 20.78
CA GLU A 117 6.02 14.48 20.16
C GLU A 117 4.93 15.07 21.09
N GLN A 118 4.25 14.24 21.89
CA GLN A 118 3.29 14.73 22.88
C GLN A 118 3.99 15.44 24.04
N TYR A 119 5.08 14.86 24.57
CA TYR A 119 5.92 15.52 25.57
C TYR A 119 6.51 16.83 25.06
N LEU A 120 6.93 16.91 23.80
CA LEU A 120 7.45 18.16 23.21
C LEU A 120 6.38 19.24 23.13
N LYS A 121 5.14 18.87 22.82
CA LYS A 121 4.00 19.79 22.82
C LYS A 121 3.68 20.29 24.23
N ASP A 122 3.63 19.37 25.19
CA ASP A 122 3.40 19.70 26.60
C ASP A 122 4.52 20.60 27.15
N ILE A 123 5.79 20.31 26.83
CA ILE A 123 6.96 21.13 27.19
C ILE A 123 6.86 22.53 26.56
N ARG A 124 6.50 22.63 25.26
CA ARG A 124 6.31 23.93 24.59
C ARG A 124 5.22 24.76 25.25
N ASP A 125 4.10 24.15 25.58
CA ASP A 125 2.95 24.84 26.15
C ASP A 125 3.22 25.26 27.61
N LEU A 126 3.97 24.45 28.37
CA LEU A 126 4.49 24.80 29.70
C LEU A 126 5.49 25.96 29.64
N LEU A 127 6.45 25.93 28.71
CA LEU A 127 7.39 27.03 28.51
C LEU A 127 6.66 28.32 28.14
N THR A 128 5.73 28.27 27.19
CA THR A 128 4.94 29.46 26.79
C THR A 128 4.10 30.03 27.94
N LYS A 129 3.70 29.21 28.91
CA LYS A 129 2.96 29.64 30.09
C LYS A 129 3.87 30.29 31.15
N GLU A 130 5.14 29.90 31.22
CA GLU A 130 6.11 30.42 32.19
C GLU A 130 6.93 31.61 31.67
N THR A 131 7.19 31.71 30.36
CA THR A 131 7.82 32.91 29.77
C THR A 131 6.76 33.88 29.22
N PRO A 132 6.70 35.14 29.69
CA PRO A 132 5.97 36.18 28.97
C PRO A 132 6.55 36.34 27.56
N PRO A 133 5.77 36.85 26.58
CA PRO A 133 6.21 36.92 25.19
C PRO A 133 7.56 37.63 25.11
N ILE A 134 8.57 36.91 24.63
CA ILE A 134 9.84 37.51 24.28
C ILE A 134 9.56 38.33 23.03
N ASP A 135 9.45 39.65 23.19
CA ASP A 135 9.53 40.59 22.08
C ASP A 135 10.90 40.40 21.44
N LEU A 136 10.93 39.55 20.41
CA LEU A 136 12.04 39.47 19.49
C LEU A 136 12.03 40.77 18.67
N PRO A 137 13.15 41.53 18.63
CA PRO A 137 13.24 42.74 17.83
C PRO A 137 13.08 42.47 16.32
#